data_AF-A0A5N5E9V9-F1
#
_entry.id   AF-A0A5N5E9V9-F1
#
_cell.length_a   1.000
_cell.length_b   1.000
_cell.length_c   1.000
_cell.angle_alpha   90.00
_cell.angle_beta   90.00
_cell.angle_gamma   90.00
#
_symmetry.space_group_name_H-M   'P 1'
#
loop_
_entity.id
_entity.type
_entity.pdbx_description
1 polymer ?
#
loop_
_entity_poly.entity_id
_entity_poly.type
_entity_poly.pdbx_seq_one_letter_code
_entity_poly.pdbx_strand_id
1 'polypeptide(L)'
;MTTTLERPETAAPQHKDPIPWRRIGWTLPPLLLVLVFAVYPTARVLTESLSTGSGTGLSTWSSVLGSELFRTALWRTIQIAVASTLGCLILGTFLALVLAFVPFAGSKVVGRLIDTVLALPSFLITLAFTFLYGTAGAVNALIISITGDASGPLNFLNTPFGVIAAEITFFTPFVVRP
;
A
#
# COMPACT_ATOMS: atom_id res chain seq x y z
N MET A 1 -56.67 -27.30 44.90
CA MET A 1 -56.46 -27.99 43.61
C MET A 1 -57.01 -27.11 42.50
N THR A 2 -56.17 -26.28 41.90
CA THR A 2 -56.43 -25.68 40.57
C THR A 2 -55.11 -25.13 40.04
N THR A 3 -54.31 -26.04 39.51
CA THR A 3 -53.09 -25.75 38.74
C THR A 3 -53.52 -25.12 37.42
N THR A 4 -53.33 -23.81 37.29
CA THR A 4 -53.48 -23.11 36.01
C THR A 4 -52.30 -23.50 35.12
N LEU A 5 -52.58 -24.23 34.04
CA LEU A 5 -51.61 -24.57 33.01
C LEU A 5 -51.15 -23.30 32.29
N GLU A 6 -49.94 -22.85 32.60
CA GLU A 6 -49.25 -21.80 31.85
C GLU A 6 -48.88 -22.37 30.48
N ARG A 7 -49.53 -21.87 29.43
CA ARG A 7 -49.33 -22.31 28.05
C ARG A 7 -47.94 -21.81 27.62
N PRO A 8 -47.03 -22.67 27.12
CA PRO A 8 -45.74 -22.19 26.65
C PRO A 8 -45.99 -21.26 25.46
N GLU A 9 -45.53 -20.02 25.56
CA GLU A 9 -45.50 -19.11 24.42
C GLU A 9 -44.65 -19.77 23.32
N THR A 10 -45.33 -20.33 22.32
CA THR A 10 -44.69 -20.77 21.09
C THR A 10 -44.03 -19.55 20.47
N ALA A 11 -42.71 -19.45 20.61
CA ALA A 11 -41.88 -18.47 19.92
C ALA A 11 -42.27 -18.47 18.43
N ALA A 12 -42.77 -17.33 17.95
CA ALA A 12 -43.17 -17.17 16.56
C ALA A 12 -41.97 -17.53 15.65
N PRO A 13 -42.18 -18.31 14.57
CA PRO A 13 -41.09 -18.63 13.66
C PRO A 13 -40.53 -17.33 13.08
N GLN A 14 -39.25 -17.05 13.35
CA GLN A 14 -38.53 -15.96 12.68
C GLN A 14 -38.58 -16.22 11.18
N HIS A 15 -39.40 -15.44 10.48
CA HIS A 15 -39.43 -15.44 9.03
C HIS A 15 -38.06 -14.93 8.58
N LYS A 16 -37.21 -15.81 8.04
CA LYS A 16 -36.01 -15.38 7.33
C LYS A 16 -36.49 -14.63 6.10
N ASP A 17 -36.40 -13.31 6.13
CA ASP A 17 -36.74 -12.48 4.98
C ASP A 17 -36.01 -13.04 3.74
N PRO A 18 -36.73 -13.34 2.64
CA PRO A 18 -36.10 -13.88 1.45
C PRO A 18 -35.09 -12.86 0.93
N ILE A 19 -33.86 -13.32 0.69
CA ILE A 19 -32.78 -12.48 0.16
C ILE A 19 -33.29 -11.84 -1.14
N PRO A 20 -33.29 -10.51 -1.28
CA PRO A 20 -33.90 -9.85 -2.43
C PRO A 20 -33.06 -10.09 -3.68
N TRP A 21 -33.43 -11.12 -4.46
CA TRP A 21 -32.76 -11.55 -5.70
C TRP A 21 -32.51 -10.41 -6.69
N ARG A 22 -33.40 -9.40 -6.68
CA ARG A 22 -33.23 -8.16 -7.44
C ARG A 22 -31.94 -7.41 -7.06
N ARG A 23 -31.60 -7.29 -5.77
CA ARG A 23 -30.38 -6.61 -5.30
C ARG A 23 -29.10 -7.38 -5.68
N ILE A 24 -29.14 -8.71 -5.65
CA ILE A 24 -28.05 -9.57 -6.13
C ILE A 24 -27.85 -9.41 -7.65
N GLY A 25 -28.95 -9.25 -8.39
CA GLY A 25 -28.90 -8.96 -9.82
C GLY A 25 -28.09 -7.70 -10.16
N TRP A 26 -28.10 -6.67 -9.30
CA TRP A 26 -27.36 -5.42 -9.51
C TRP A 26 -25.87 -5.52 -9.16
N THR A 27 -25.46 -6.48 -8.32
CA THR A 27 -24.04 -6.70 -8.01
C THR A 27 -23.34 -7.59 -9.05
N LEU A 28 -24.10 -8.33 -9.86
CA LEU A 28 -23.55 -9.22 -10.89
C LEU A 28 -22.73 -8.49 -11.97
N PRO A 29 -23.21 -7.40 -12.61
CA PRO A 29 -22.42 -6.70 -13.63
C PRO A 29 -21.06 -6.18 -13.16
N PRO A 30 -20.94 -5.42 -12.04
CA PRO A 30 -19.64 -4.96 -11.56
C PRO A 30 -18.72 -6.12 -11.14
N LEU A 31 -19.28 -7.18 -10.56
CA LEU A 31 -18.50 -8.38 -10.22
C LEU A 31 -17.96 -9.06 -11.48
N LEU A 32 -18.78 -9.19 -12.52
CA LEU A 32 -18.37 -9.80 -13.78
C LEU A 32 -17.27 -8.97 -14.46
N LEU A 33 -17.36 -7.64 -14.40
CA LEU A 33 -16.27 -6.76 -14.86
C LEU A 33 -14.96 -7.03 -14.09
N VAL A 34 -15.00 -7.11 -12.75
CA VAL A 34 -13.80 -7.44 -11.95
C VAL A 34 -13.24 -8.82 -12.34
N LEU A 35 -14.10 -9.82 -12.50
CA LEU A 35 -13.67 -11.16 -12.89
C LEU A 35 -12.99 -11.19 -14.27
N VAL A 36 -13.55 -10.49 -15.25
CA VAL A 36 -13.03 -10.48 -16.62
C VAL A 36 -11.76 -9.63 -16.74
N PHE A 37 -11.71 -8.48 -16.09
CA PHE A 37 -10.60 -7.53 -16.29
C PHE A 37 -9.46 -7.68 -15.30
N ALA A 38 -9.70 -8.17 -14.08
CA ALA A 38 -8.65 -8.41 -13.10
C ALA A 38 -8.32 -9.90 -12.99
N VAL A 39 -9.32 -10.74 -12.75
CA VAL A 39 -9.07 -12.15 -12.39
C VAL A 39 -8.63 -12.99 -13.59
N TYR A 40 -9.28 -12.85 -14.75
CA TYR A 40 -8.92 -13.61 -15.95
C TYR A 40 -7.46 -13.40 -16.40
N PRO A 41 -6.94 -12.16 -16.58
CA PRO A 41 -5.54 -11.99 -16.97
C PRO A 41 -4.56 -12.52 -15.91
N THR A 42 -4.83 -12.33 -14.62
CA THR A 42 -4.01 -12.91 -13.55
C THR A 42 -4.00 -14.44 -13.62
N ALA A 43 -5.16 -15.07 -13.79
CA ALA A 43 -5.26 -16.52 -13.96
C ALA A 43 -4.49 -16.99 -15.20
N ARG A 44 -4.59 -16.27 -16.32
CA ARG A 44 -3.82 -16.56 -17.55
C ARG A 44 -2.32 -16.51 -17.32
N VAL A 45 -1.81 -15.46 -16.65
CA VAL A 45 -0.38 -15.34 -16.32
C VAL A 45 0.06 -16.48 -15.39
N LEU A 46 -0.76 -16.85 -14.41
CA LEU A 46 -0.45 -17.98 -13.52
C LEU A 46 -0.41 -19.31 -14.26
N THR A 47 -1.37 -19.56 -15.16
CA THR A 47 -1.35 -20.78 -15.98
C THR A 47 -0.16 -20.81 -16.94
N GLU A 48 0.19 -19.66 -17.52
CA GLU A 48 1.34 -19.54 -18.43
C GLU A 48 2.66 -19.72 -17.68
N SER A 49 2.73 -19.35 -16.39
CA SER A 49 3.91 -19.57 -15.56
C SER A 49 4.23 -21.06 -15.35
N LEU A 50 3.24 -21.94 -15.55
CA LEU A 50 3.38 -23.39 -15.48
C LEU A 50 3.66 -24.02 -16.84
N SER A 51 3.56 -23.27 -17.94
CA SER A 51 3.92 -23.74 -19.27
C SER A 51 5.43 -23.93 -19.37
N THR A 52 5.85 -25.09 -19.85
CA THR A 52 7.25 -25.43 -20.14
C THR A 52 7.36 -25.94 -21.57
N GLY A 53 8.57 -25.99 -22.13
CA GLY A 53 8.78 -26.49 -23.50
C GLY A 53 8.35 -27.95 -23.72
N SER A 54 8.08 -28.71 -22.65
CA SER A 54 7.63 -30.11 -22.70
C SER A 54 6.20 -30.33 -22.19
N GLY A 55 5.43 -29.27 -21.87
CA GLY A 55 4.06 -29.37 -21.36
C GLY A 55 3.81 -28.45 -20.16
N THR A 56 3.18 -28.96 -19.11
CA THR A 56 2.96 -28.22 -17.85
C THR A 56 3.93 -28.71 -16.77
N GLY A 57 4.59 -27.81 -16.06
CA GLY A 57 5.55 -28.18 -15.01
C GLY A 57 6.02 -27.02 -14.13
N LEU A 58 6.76 -27.37 -13.08
CA LEU A 58 7.30 -26.45 -12.07
C LEU A 58 8.79 -26.11 -12.30
N SER A 59 9.38 -26.54 -13.42
CA SER A 59 10.81 -26.35 -13.68
C SER A 59 11.19 -24.87 -13.73
N THR A 60 10.36 -24.02 -14.34
CA THR A 60 10.53 -22.56 -14.39
C THR A 60 10.52 -21.95 -12.99
N TRP A 61 9.63 -22.41 -12.11
CA TRP A 61 9.59 -21.97 -10.72
C TRP A 61 10.85 -22.39 -9.96
N SER A 62 11.30 -23.64 -10.14
CA SER A 62 12.51 -24.13 -9.49
C SER A 62 13.78 -23.40 -9.95
N SER A 63 13.86 -23.01 -11.23
CA SER A 63 15.01 -22.27 -11.75
C SER A 63 15.03 -20.81 -11.25
N VAL A 64 13.89 -20.14 -11.24
CA VAL A 64 13.75 -18.77 -10.72
C VAL A 64 14.00 -18.75 -9.21
N LEU A 65 13.32 -19.61 -8.46
CA LEU A 65 13.52 -19.72 -7.02
C LEU A 65 14.89 -20.26 -6.65
N GLY A 66 15.58 -20.97 -7.54
CA GLY A 66 16.98 -21.40 -7.35
C GLY A 66 18.00 -20.29 -7.59
N SER A 67 17.62 -19.22 -8.30
CA SER A 67 18.52 -18.13 -8.67
C SER A 67 18.90 -17.27 -7.47
N GLU A 68 20.21 -17.15 -7.22
CA GLU A 68 20.76 -16.28 -6.18
C GLU A 68 20.43 -14.81 -6.41
N LEU A 69 20.46 -14.36 -7.68
CA LEU A 69 20.10 -13.00 -8.06
C LEU A 69 18.64 -12.70 -7.71
N PHE A 70 17.73 -13.62 -8.03
CA PHE A 70 16.32 -13.48 -7.71
C PHE A 70 16.09 -13.45 -6.19
N ARG A 71 16.68 -14.39 -5.45
CA ARG A 71 16.56 -14.43 -3.98
C ARG A 71 17.10 -13.17 -3.31
N THR A 72 18.23 -12.66 -3.79
CA THR A 72 18.84 -11.43 -3.27
C THR A 72 17.94 -10.23 -3.52
N ALA A 73 17.40 -10.09 -4.75
CA ALA A 73 16.47 -9.02 -5.08
C ALA A 73 15.14 -9.12 -4.29
N LEU A 74 14.62 -10.34 -4.12
CA LEU A 74 13.42 -10.61 -3.34
C LEU A 74 13.62 -10.22 -1.88
N TRP A 75 14.74 -10.62 -1.26
CA TRP A 75 15.03 -10.27 0.12
C TRP A 75 15.23 -8.76 0.30
N ARG A 76 15.91 -8.09 -0.63
CA ARG A 76 16.01 -6.62 -0.63
C ARG A 76 14.65 -5.95 -0.68
N THR A 77 13.75 -6.45 -1.53
CA THR A 77 12.38 -5.92 -1.66
C THR A 77 11.60 -6.08 -0.35
N ILE A 78 11.68 -7.26 0.28
CA ILE A 78 11.04 -7.52 1.57
C ILE A 78 11.60 -6.58 2.66
N GLN A 79 12.92 -6.42 2.73
CA GLN A 79 13.56 -5.52 3.69
C GLN A 79 13.09 -4.06 3.53
N ILE A 80 13.05 -3.58 2.28
CA ILE A 80 12.55 -2.23 1.97
C ILE A 80 11.09 -2.10 2.38
N ALA A 81 10.22 -3.02 1.96
CA ALA A 81 8.79 -2.99 2.25
C ALA A 81 8.49 -3.03 3.77
N VAL A 82 9.20 -3.86 4.53
CA VAL A 82 9.03 -3.93 6.00
C VAL A 82 9.51 -2.63 6.64
N ALA A 83 10.70 -2.14 6.27
CA ALA A 83 11.26 -0.92 6.84
C ALA A 83 10.40 0.31 6.51
N SER A 84 9.92 0.43 5.27
CA SER A 84 9.05 1.53 4.85
C SER A 84 7.69 1.45 5.51
N THR A 85 7.10 0.27 5.64
CA THR A 85 5.83 0.07 6.37
C THR A 85 5.95 0.50 7.82
N LEU A 86 6.99 0.04 8.54
CA LEU A 86 7.23 0.45 9.92
C LEU A 86 7.46 1.97 10.03
N GLY A 87 8.23 2.55 9.12
CA GLY A 87 8.45 4.00 9.05
C GLY A 87 7.15 4.78 8.83
N CYS A 88 6.29 4.33 7.92
CA CYS A 88 4.98 4.92 7.66
C CYS A 88 4.07 4.81 8.87
N LEU A 89 4.04 3.66 9.55
CA LEU A 89 3.22 3.47 10.74
C LEU A 89 3.67 4.40 11.86
N ILE A 90 4.98 4.50 12.13
CA ILE A 90 5.52 5.37 13.18
C ILE A 90 5.24 6.84 12.84
N LEU A 91 5.66 7.30 11.66
CA LEU A 91 5.54 8.71 11.27
C LEU A 91 4.08 9.11 11.02
N GLY A 92 3.32 8.29 10.31
CA GLY A 92 1.92 8.54 9.99
C GLY A 92 1.02 8.52 11.22
N THR A 93 1.21 7.56 12.14
CA THR A 93 0.46 7.55 13.40
C THR A 93 0.81 8.79 14.23
N PHE A 94 2.09 9.15 14.33
CA PHE A 94 2.51 10.37 15.03
C PHE A 94 1.83 11.61 14.44
N LEU A 95 1.87 11.79 13.11
CA LEU A 95 1.23 12.91 12.44
C LEU A 95 -0.30 12.90 12.62
N ALA A 96 -0.94 11.73 12.56
CA ALA A 96 -2.38 11.58 12.81
C ALA A 96 -2.75 12.04 14.23
N LEU A 97 -1.98 11.61 15.24
CA LEU A 97 -2.19 12.02 16.63
C LEU A 97 -2.00 13.53 16.81
N VAL A 98 -0.96 14.11 16.22
CA VAL A 98 -0.70 15.55 16.30
C VAL A 98 -1.85 16.33 15.65
N LEU A 99 -2.30 15.94 14.46
CA LEU A 99 -3.39 16.62 13.75
C LEU A 99 -4.74 16.44 14.45
N ALA A 100 -4.97 15.31 15.11
CA ALA A 100 -6.23 15.02 15.81
C ALA A 100 -6.32 15.71 17.17
N PHE A 101 -5.21 15.78 17.92
CA PHE A 101 -5.23 16.18 19.33
C PHE A 101 -4.57 17.52 19.64
N VAL A 102 -3.75 18.09 18.75
CA VAL A 102 -3.04 19.36 19.00
C VAL A 102 -3.74 20.51 18.26
N PRO A 103 -4.36 21.48 18.97
CA PRO A 103 -5.02 22.62 18.36
C PRO A 103 -3.99 23.72 18.02
N PHE A 104 -3.15 23.49 17.00
CA PHE A 104 -2.22 24.51 16.50
C PHE A 104 -2.80 25.28 15.29
N ALA A 105 -2.44 26.56 15.18
CA ALA A 105 -2.82 27.40 14.06
C ALA A 105 -2.20 26.84 12.76
N GLY A 106 -3.04 26.45 11.80
CA GLY A 106 -2.60 25.90 10.51
C GLY A 106 -2.83 24.39 10.33
N SER A 107 -3.33 23.66 11.33
CA SER A 107 -3.61 22.22 11.21
C SER A 107 -4.48 21.84 9.99
N LYS A 108 -5.48 22.67 9.65
CA LYS A 108 -6.31 22.50 8.45
C LYS A 108 -5.52 22.62 7.14
N VAL A 109 -4.54 23.51 7.07
CA VAL A 109 -3.70 23.69 5.88
C VAL A 109 -2.76 22.50 5.72
N VAL A 110 -2.11 22.08 6.80
CA VAL A 110 -1.27 20.89 6.82
C VAL A 110 -2.06 19.66 6.40
N GLY A 111 -3.26 19.47 6.96
CA GLY A 111 -4.14 18.36 6.58
C GLY A 111 -4.47 18.35 5.08
N ARG A 112 -4.82 19.49 4.50
CA ARG A 112 -5.11 19.58 3.05
C ARG A 112 -3.88 19.36 2.18
N LEU A 113 -2.70 19.78 2.63
CA LEU A 113 -1.46 19.51 1.93
C LEU A 113 -1.20 18.00 1.86
N ILE A 114 -1.38 17.29 2.97
CA ILE A 114 -1.28 15.83 3.03
C ILE A 114 -2.28 15.18 2.04
N ASP A 115 -3.54 15.66 2.00
CA ASP A 115 -4.54 15.16 1.04
C ASP A 115 -4.12 15.39 -0.41
N THR A 116 -3.46 16.52 -0.68
CA THR A 116 -3.00 16.87 -2.02
C THR A 116 -1.93 15.89 -2.47
N VAL A 117 -1.04 15.45 -1.58
CA VAL A 117 -0.01 14.46 -1.88
C VAL A 117 -0.64 13.13 -2.35
N LEU A 118 -1.78 12.72 -1.80
CA LEU A 118 -2.49 11.51 -2.23
C LEU A 118 -3.00 11.58 -3.68
N ALA A 119 -3.25 12.79 -4.18
CA ALA A 119 -3.65 13.01 -5.57
C ALA A 119 -2.45 13.13 -6.53
N LEU A 120 -1.23 13.31 -6.03
CA LEU A 120 -0.04 13.40 -6.86
C LEU A 120 0.34 12.02 -7.42
N PRO A 121 0.68 11.94 -8.71
CA PRO A 121 1.29 10.73 -9.26
C PRO A 121 2.58 10.36 -8.52
N SER A 122 2.78 9.08 -8.22
CA SER A 122 3.95 8.57 -7.47
C SER A 122 5.30 8.99 -8.08
N PHE A 123 5.36 9.12 -9.41
CA PHE A 123 6.55 9.56 -10.13
C PHE A 123 7.06 10.95 -9.68
N LEU A 124 6.16 11.85 -9.24
CA LEU A 124 6.57 13.17 -8.77
C LEU A 124 7.40 13.11 -7.49
N ILE A 125 7.16 12.13 -6.61
CA ILE A 125 7.97 11.94 -5.41
C ILE A 125 9.40 11.55 -5.79
N THR A 126 9.55 10.63 -6.74
CA THR A 126 10.88 10.21 -7.23
C THR A 126 11.63 11.38 -7.88
N LEU A 127 10.96 12.19 -8.69
CA LEU A 127 11.57 13.39 -9.28
C LEU A 127 11.94 14.43 -8.22
N ALA A 128 11.05 14.68 -7.25
CA ALA A 128 11.34 15.60 -6.15
C ALA A 128 12.59 15.15 -5.39
N PHE A 129 12.66 13.87 -5.03
CA PHE A 129 13.84 13.29 -4.37
C PHE A 129 15.11 13.41 -5.22
N THR A 130 15.00 13.23 -6.54
CA THR A 130 16.13 13.40 -7.46
C THR A 130 16.64 14.83 -7.48
N PHE A 131 15.74 15.82 -7.59
CA PHE A 131 16.11 17.23 -7.62
C PHE A 131 16.56 17.78 -6.27
N LEU A 132 16.03 17.27 -5.16
CA LEU A 132 16.42 17.70 -3.81
C LEU A 132 17.69 16.99 -3.33
N TYR A 133 17.67 15.66 -3.35
CA TYR A 133 18.65 14.79 -2.67
C TYR A 133 19.58 14.03 -3.59
N GLY A 134 19.45 14.19 -4.92
CA GLY A 134 20.41 13.65 -5.87
C GLY A 134 21.80 14.24 -5.68
N THR A 135 22.82 13.59 -6.25
CA THR A 135 24.22 14.03 -6.10
C THR A 135 24.43 15.48 -6.55
N ALA A 136 23.76 15.92 -7.63
CA ALA A 136 23.72 17.30 -8.10
C ALA A 136 22.44 18.06 -7.69
N GLY A 137 21.75 17.60 -6.64
CA GLY A 137 20.49 18.16 -6.17
C GLY A 137 20.66 19.47 -5.37
N ALA A 138 19.54 20.16 -5.15
CA ALA A 138 19.48 21.46 -4.49
C ALA A 138 20.08 21.44 -3.08
N VAL A 139 19.88 20.36 -2.31
CA VAL A 139 20.40 20.26 -0.94
C VAL A 139 21.93 20.17 -0.94
N ASN A 140 22.50 19.33 -1.81
CA ASN A 140 23.96 19.26 -1.95
C ASN A 140 24.56 20.58 -2.44
N ALA A 141 23.93 21.23 -3.42
CA ALA A 141 24.37 22.53 -3.92
C ALA A 141 24.38 23.60 -2.81
N LEU A 142 23.36 23.61 -1.96
CA LEU A 142 23.29 24.51 -0.81
C LEU A 142 24.39 24.21 0.21
N ILE A 143 24.62 22.94 0.56
CA ILE A 143 25.67 22.57 1.51
C ILE A 143 27.04 23.01 0.98
N ILE A 144 27.37 22.68 -0.26
CA ILE A 144 28.62 23.09 -0.92
C ILE A 144 28.80 24.61 -0.87
N SER A 145 27.73 25.37 -1.11
CA SER A 145 27.80 26.84 -1.09
C SER A 145 28.10 27.41 0.30
N ILE A 146 27.70 26.72 1.37
CA ILE A 146 27.90 27.17 2.75
C ILE A 146 29.23 26.64 3.32
N THR A 147 29.60 25.40 3.03
CA THR A 147 30.80 24.76 3.58
C THR A 147 32.05 24.99 2.74
N GLY A 148 31.90 25.32 1.46
CA GLY A 148 33.00 25.44 0.51
C GLY A 148 33.62 24.09 0.12
N ASP A 149 33.03 22.97 0.53
CA ASP A 149 33.54 21.63 0.26
C ASP A 149 33.22 21.20 -1.18
N ALA A 150 34.15 20.53 -1.86
CA ALA A 150 34.04 20.22 -3.28
C ALA A 150 33.06 19.07 -3.58
N SER A 151 32.79 18.22 -2.58
CA SER A 151 31.85 17.11 -2.68
C SER A 151 30.64 17.33 -1.78
N GLY A 152 29.44 17.29 -2.36
CA GLY A 152 28.20 17.27 -1.59
C GLY A 152 28.10 15.97 -0.77
N PRO A 153 27.76 16.03 0.53
CA PRO A 153 27.84 14.87 1.41
C PRO A 153 26.71 13.84 1.17
N LEU A 154 25.64 14.21 0.47
CA LEU A 154 24.49 13.33 0.27
C LEU A 154 24.65 12.50 -1.02
N ASN A 155 24.80 11.19 -0.86
CA ASN A 155 24.78 10.23 -1.95
C ASN A 155 24.00 8.95 -1.58
N PHE A 156 22.81 9.12 -1.01
CA PHE A 156 21.98 8.00 -0.53
C PHE A 156 20.84 7.63 -1.48
N LEU A 157 20.56 8.43 -2.50
CA LEU A 157 19.39 8.26 -3.38
C LEU A 157 19.41 6.92 -4.14
N ASN A 158 20.60 6.44 -4.52
CA ASN A 158 20.79 5.15 -5.20
C ASN A 158 20.96 3.97 -4.21
N THR A 159 20.67 4.17 -2.92
CA THR A 159 20.79 3.16 -1.87
C THR A 159 19.40 2.74 -1.36
N PRO A 160 19.28 1.58 -0.68
CA PRO A 160 18.02 1.18 -0.05
C PRO A 160 17.42 2.25 0.87
N PHE A 161 18.26 3.04 1.54
CA PHE A 161 17.79 4.14 2.39
C PHE A 161 17.05 5.22 1.61
N GLY A 162 17.51 5.53 0.39
CA GLY A 162 16.85 6.47 -0.51
C GLY A 162 15.46 5.98 -0.91
N VAL A 163 15.37 4.69 -1.27
CA VAL A 163 14.10 4.04 -1.62
C VAL A 163 13.15 4.02 -0.42
N ILE A 164 13.62 3.61 0.77
CA ILE A 164 12.81 3.58 2.00
C ILE A 164 12.29 4.98 2.33
N ALA A 165 13.12 6.02 2.25
CA ALA A 165 12.71 7.39 2.53
C ALA A 165 11.65 7.90 1.52
N ALA A 166 11.81 7.58 0.24
CA ALA A 166 10.84 7.92 -0.80
C ALA A 166 9.50 7.19 -0.59
N GLU A 167 9.53 5.89 -0.28
CA GLU A 167 8.33 5.11 0.04
C GLU A 167 7.63 5.64 1.29
N ILE A 168 8.37 5.96 2.36
CA ILE A 168 7.79 6.57 3.56
C ILE A 168 7.08 7.88 3.20
N THR A 169 7.71 8.72 2.39
CA THR A 169 7.12 9.99 1.97
C THR A 169 5.83 9.78 1.17
N PHE A 170 5.81 8.81 0.26
CA PHE A 170 4.65 8.53 -0.57
C PHE A 170 3.50 7.86 0.19
N PHE A 171 3.81 6.93 1.09
CA PHE A 171 2.79 6.11 1.77
C PHE A 171 2.30 6.67 3.12
N THR A 172 3.08 7.52 3.79
CA THR A 172 2.67 8.12 5.08
C THR A 172 1.28 8.78 5.04
N PRO A 173 0.89 9.53 3.98
CA PRO A 173 -0.45 10.11 3.89
C PRO A 173 -1.61 9.10 4.02
N PHE A 174 -1.45 7.86 3.55
CA PHE A 174 -2.46 6.81 3.67
C PHE A 174 -2.63 6.30 5.12
N VAL A 175 -1.59 6.42 5.94
CA VAL A 175 -1.67 6.08 7.38
C VAL A 175 -2.34 7.21 8.17
N VAL A 176 -2.12 8.46 7.77
CA VAL A 176 -2.66 9.64 8.47
C VAL A 176 -4.18 9.75 8.32
N ARG A 177 -4.73 9.35 7.18
CA ARG A 177 -6.17 9.41 6.89
C ARG A 177 -6.70 8.06 6.38
N PRO A 178 -7.20 7.19 7.29
CA PRO A 178 -7.83 5.94 6.89
C PRO A 178 -9.18 6.14 6.18
#